data_AF-A0AAD5TQH0-F1
#
_entry.id   AF-A0AAD5TQH0-F1
#
_cell.length_a   1.000
_cell.length_b   1.000
_cell.length_c   1.000
_cell.angle_alpha   90.00
_cell.angle_beta   90.00
_cell.angle_gamma   90.00
#
_symmetry.space_group_name_H-M   'P 1'
#
loop_
_entity.id
_entity.type
_entity.pdbx_description
1 polymer ?
#
loop_
_entity_poly.entity_id
_entity_poly.type
_entity_poly.pdbx_seq_one_letter_code
_entity_poly.pdbx_strand_id
1 'polypeptide(L)'
;MTAHALVYGGAGALGRAVVGHFRKSQWTVTSVDFAENADATHNVIINPDTASNLEKCGQDVEARVAAALKGSSSSSANLGAVVNAAGGWVGGGLADPALYKNVTLSLSQSVNSSVISARLAALHLKE
;
A
#
# COMPACT_ATOMS: atom_id res chain seq x y z
N MET A 1 -21.48 8.35 -8.52
CA MET A 1 -20.25 8.59 -7.74
C MET A 1 -19.52 7.27 -7.63
N THR A 2 -18.30 7.19 -8.14
CA THR A 2 -17.51 5.96 -8.08
C THR A 2 -16.63 6.03 -6.83
N ALA A 3 -16.69 5.01 -5.98
CA ALA A 3 -15.86 4.97 -4.77
C ALA A 3 -14.40 4.60 -5.12
N HIS A 4 -13.47 5.04 -4.27
CA HIS A 4 -12.03 4.87 -4.47
C HIS A 4 -11.45 4.04 -3.33
N ALA A 5 -10.81 2.91 -3.63
CA ALA A 5 -10.10 2.10 -2.66
C ALA A 5 -8.56 2.25 -2.81
N LEU A 6 -7.86 2.30 -1.68
CA LEU A 6 -6.42 2.12 -1.62
C LEU A 6 -6.12 0.68 -1.18
N VAL A 7 -5.27 -0.03 -1.93
CA VAL A 7 -4.77 -1.35 -1.55
C VAL A 7 -3.25 -1.29 -1.44
N TYR A 8 -2.74 -1.30 -0.21
CA TYR A 8 -1.31 -1.45 0.06
C TYR A 8 -0.96 -2.94 0.01
N GLY A 9 0.07 -3.32 -0.75
CA GLY A 9 0.33 -4.71 -1.12
C GLY A 9 -0.54 -5.19 -2.27
N GLY A 10 -1.01 -4.29 -3.14
CA GLY A 10 -1.98 -4.59 -4.20
C GLY A 10 -1.47 -5.51 -5.31
N ALA A 11 -0.16 -5.70 -5.45
CA ALA A 11 0.46 -6.69 -6.33
C ALA A 11 0.85 -7.99 -5.58
N GLY A 12 0.54 -8.11 -4.29
CA GLY A 12 0.61 -9.37 -3.54
C GLY A 12 -0.48 -10.36 -3.92
N ALA A 13 -0.41 -11.60 -3.39
CA ALA A 13 -1.40 -12.65 -3.69
C ALA A 13 -2.82 -12.24 -3.29
N LEU A 14 -3.02 -11.88 -2.01
CA LEU A 14 -4.31 -11.38 -1.52
C LEU A 14 -4.65 -10.01 -2.14
N GLY A 15 -3.65 -9.12 -2.24
CA GLY A 15 -3.83 -7.79 -2.81
C GLY A 15 -4.41 -7.81 -4.23
N ARG A 16 -3.91 -8.67 -5.12
CA ARG A 16 -4.47 -8.84 -6.47
C ARG A 16 -5.94 -9.23 -6.45
N ALA A 17 -6.33 -10.15 -5.58
CA ALA A 17 -7.72 -10.57 -5.44
C ALA A 17 -8.61 -9.43 -4.94
N VAL A 18 -8.12 -8.64 -3.97
CA VAL A 18 -8.82 -7.46 -3.44
C VAL A 18 -8.98 -6.37 -4.50
N VAL A 19 -7.90 -6.03 -5.23
CA VAL A 19 -7.94 -5.08 -6.35
C VAL A 19 -8.96 -5.55 -7.38
N GLY A 20 -8.88 -6.81 -7.83
CA GLY A 20 -9.82 -7.37 -8.80
C GLY A 20 -11.27 -7.31 -8.33
N HIS A 21 -11.53 -7.55 -7.04
CA HIS A 21 -12.88 -7.44 -6.47
C HIS A 21 -13.42 -6.00 -6.53
N PHE A 22 -12.64 -5.00 -6.09
CA PHE A 22 -13.05 -3.60 -6.18
C PHE A 22 -13.27 -3.14 -7.62
N ARG A 23 -12.38 -3.54 -8.54
CA ARG A 23 -12.49 -3.20 -9.97
C ARG A 23 -13.72 -3.81 -10.63
N LYS A 24 -14.11 -5.05 -10.28
CA LYS A 24 -15.38 -5.67 -10.71
C LYS A 24 -16.60 -4.90 -10.22
N SER A 25 -16.52 -4.31 -9.03
CA SER A 25 -17.54 -3.40 -8.48
C SER A 25 -17.45 -1.98 -9.05
N GLN A 26 -16.63 -1.78 -10.10
CA GLN A 26 -16.39 -0.51 -10.78
C GLN A 26 -15.71 0.56 -9.92
N TRP A 27 -15.06 0.22 -8.81
CA TRP A 27 -14.32 1.20 -7.99
C TRP A 27 -13.03 1.65 -8.69
N THR A 28 -12.61 2.89 -8.41
CA THR A 28 -11.24 3.34 -8.67
C THR A 28 -10.32 2.68 -7.65
N VAL A 29 -9.17 2.16 -8.06
CA VAL A 29 -8.23 1.52 -7.14
C VAL A 29 -6.84 2.09 -7.32
N THR A 30 -6.25 2.56 -6.21
CA THR A 30 -4.82 2.86 -6.12
C THR A 30 -4.12 1.69 -5.45
N SER A 31 -3.28 0.98 -6.21
CA SER A 31 -2.41 -0.08 -5.70
C SER A 31 -1.09 0.54 -5.25
N VAL A 32 -0.62 0.23 -4.04
CA VAL A 32 0.71 0.59 -3.54
C VAL A 32 1.50 -0.71 -3.35
N ASP A 33 2.59 -0.89 -4.08
CA ASP A 33 3.41 -2.12 -4.00
C ASP A 33 4.80 -1.90 -4.62
N PHE A 34 5.66 -2.90 -4.62
CA PHE A 34 6.94 -2.91 -5.34
C PHE A 34 6.80 -3.19 -6.84
N ALA A 35 5.62 -3.62 -7.28
CA ALA A 35 5.32 -3.93 -8.68
C ALA A 35 3.95 -3.35 -9.08
N GLU A 36 3.77 -3.14 -10.39
CA GLU A 36 2.48 -2.71 -10.91
C GLU A 36 1.43 -3.83 -10.78
N ASN A 37 0.20 -3.42 -10.46
CA ASN A 37 -0.98 -4.23 -10.68
C ASN A 37 -1.74 -3.67 -11.89
N ALA A 38 -1.80 -4.45 -12.97
CA ALA A 38 -2.45 -4.06 -14.23
C ALA A 38 -3.97 -3.85 -14.11
N ASP A 39 -4.62 -4.47 -13.12
CA ASP A 39 -6.05 -4.30 -12.89
C ASP A 39 -6.37 -2.99 -12.17
N ALA A 40 -5.40 -2.41 -11.45
CA ALA A 40 -5.57 -1.17 -10.70
C ALA A 40 -5.72 0.06 -11.61
N THR A 41 -6.41 1.09 -11.13
CA THR A 41 -6.55 2.36 -11.87
C THR A 41 -5.28 3.21 -11.78
N HIS A 42 -4.62 3.19 -10.62
CA HIS A 42 -3.37 3.87 -10.36
C HIS A 42 -2.41 2.93 -9.63
N ASN A 43 -1.11 3.07 -9.91
CA ASN A 43 -0.05 2.32 -9.25
C ASN A 43 0.95 3.29 -8.60
N VAL A 44 1.26 3.04 -7.33
CA VAL A 44 2.29 3.71 -6.55
C VAL A 44 3.39 2.69 -6.25
N ILE A 45 4.42 2.71 -7.09
CA ILE A 45 5.56 1.80 -7.00
C ILE A 45 6.56 2.23 -5.93
N ILE A 46 6.69 1.46 -4.86
CA ILE A 46 7.60 1.73 -3.74
C ILE A 46 9.05 1.58 -4.20
N ASN A 47 9.91 2.52 -3.82
CA ASN A 47 11.35 2.40 -4.01
C ASN A 47 11.93 1.36 -3.02
N PRO A 48 12.53 0.24 -3.50
CA PRO A 48 13.12 -0.77 -2.63
C PRO A 48 14.21 -0.23 -1.69
N ASP A 49 14.97 0.77 -2.13
CA ASP A 49 16.10 1.32 -1.36
C ASP A 49 15.65 2.10 -0.12
N THR A 50 14.41 2.59 -0.12
CA THR A 50 13.84 3.36 1.00
C THR A 50 12.80 2.59 1.79
N ALA A 51 12.39 1.40 1.36
CA ALA A 51 11.28 0.64 1.95
C ALA A 51 11.44 0.31 3.43
N SER A 52 12.67 0.08 3.89
CA SER A 52 12.97 -0.19 5.30
C SER A 52 13.01 1.07 6.17
N ASN A 53 13.17 2.25 5.54
CA ASN A 53 13.11 3.54 6.22
C ASN A 53 11.67 4.06 6.23
N LEU A 54 10.99 3.92 7.38
CA LEU A 54 9.58 4.29 7.54
C LEU A 54 9.29 5.74 7.17
N GLU A 55 10.14 6.69 7.59
CA GLU A 55 9.92 8.10 7.32
C GLU A 55 9.97 8.41 5.82
N LYS A 56 11.06 8.00 5.15
CA LYS A 56 11.25 8.25 3.72
C LYS A 56 10.20 7.54 2.87
N CYS A 57 9.95 6.26 3.14
CA CYS A 57 8.94 5.47 2.43
C CYS A 57 7.54 6.07 2.65
N GLY A 58 7.19 6.39 3.89
CA GLY A 58 5.89 6.95 4.24
C GLY A 58 5.63 8.30 3.57
N GLN A 59 6.61 9.21 3.58
CA GLN A 59 6.50 10.51 2.92
C GLN A 59 6.34 10.40 1.39
N ASP A 60 7.10 9.52 0.73
CA ASP A 60 6.96 9.28 -0.71
C ASP A 60 5.58 8.70 -1.06
N VAL A 61 5.15 7.65 -0.34
CA VAL A 61 3.86 7.02 -0.57
C VAL A 61 2.72 8.01 -0.32
N GLU A 62 2.77 8.78 0.77
CA GLU A 62 1.76 9.80 1.09
C GLU A 62 1.63 10.84 -0.03
N ALA A 63 2.75 11.41 -0.49
CA ALA A 63 2.76 12.39 -1.56
C ALA A 63 2.16 11.84 -2.87
N ARG A 64 2.50 10.60 -3.23
CA ARG A 64 2.07 9.98 -4.49
C ARG A 64 0.63 9.50 -4.44
N VAL A 65 0.16 9.01 -3.30
CA VAL A 65 -1.26 8.71 -3.08
C VAL A 65 -2.09 9.99 -3.15
N ALA A 66 -1.65 11.08 -2.51
CA ALA A 66 -2.33 12.37 -2.59
C ALA A 66 -2.40 12.90 -4.03
N ALA A 67 -1.35 12.70 -4.84
CA ALA A 67 -1.36 13.05 -6.26
C ALA A 67 -2.37 12.20 -7.06
N ALA A 68 -2.43 10.89 -6.81
CA ALA A 68 -3.39 9.99 -7.45
C ALA A 68 -4.85 10.34 -7.09
N LEU A 69 -5.10 10.80 -5.86
CA LEU A 69 -6.42 11.26 -5.42
C LEU A 69 -6.84 12.57 -6.11
N LYS A 70 -5.92 13.52 -6.29
CA LYS A 70 -6.19 14.80 -6.98
C LYS A 70 -6.43 14.63 -8.49
N GLY A 71 -5.76 13.67 -9.12
CA GLY A 71 -5.94 13.35 -10.54
C GLY A 71 -7.27 12.65 -10.86
N SER A 72 -7.99 12.17 -9.85
CA SER A 72 -9.30 11.56 -9.99
C SER A 72 -10.36 12.64 -10.13
N SER A 73 -11.10 12.66 -11.25
CA SER A 73 -12.23 13.57 -11.51
C SER A 73 -13.45 13.34 -10.59
N SER A 74 -13.30 12.55 -9.53
CA SER A 74 -14.29 12.33 -8.49
C SER A 74 -14.30 13.52 -7.53
N SER A 75 -15.44 14.20 -7.42
CA SER A 75 -15.72 15.31 -6.50
C SER A 75 -15.67 14.96 -5.00
N SER A 76 -15.08 13.82 -4.66
CA SER A 76 -14.77 13.39 -3.31
C SER A 76 -13.35 12.83 -3.36
N ALA A 77 -12.36 13.65 -2.97
CA ALA A 77 -10.94 13.30 -2.90
C ALA A 77 -10.61 12.26 -1.81
N ASN A 78 -11.65 11.64 -1.22
CA ASN A 78 -11.55 10.77 -0.06
C ASN A 78 -11.71 9.31 -0.48
N LEU A 79 -10.95 8.46 0.17
CA LEU A 79 -10.98 7.01 0.05
C LEU A 79 -12.26 6.46 0.68
N GLY A 80 -12.93 5.54 0.00
CA GLY A 80 -14.02 4.74 0.56
C GLY A 80 -13.51 3.50 1.31
N ALA A 81 -12.27 3.09 1.05
CA ALA A 81 -11.63 1.98 1.75
C ALA A 81 -10.10 2.12 1.73
N VAL A 82 -9.46 1.67 2.80
CA VAL A 82 -8.01 1.45 2.89
C VAL A 82 -7.80 0.01 3.32
N VAL A 83 -7.13 -0.79 2.48
CA VAL A 83 -6.81 -2.19 2.76
C VAL A 83 -5.31 -2.37 2.75
N ASN A 84 -4.73 -2.73 3.90
CA ASN A 84 -3.35 -3.19 3.97
C ASN A 84 -3.29 -4.71 3.82
N ALA A 85 -2.91 -5.17 2.64
CA ALA A 85 -2.63 -6.57 2.31
C ALA A 85 -1.13 -6.83 2.10
N ALA A 86 -0.27 -5.84 2.38
CA ALA A 86 1.17 -6.03 2.35
C ALA A 86 1.63 -6.84 3.55
N GLY A 87 2.68 -7.61 3.32
CA GLY A 87 3.25 -8.50 4.29
C GLY A 87 4.12 -9.52 3.61
N GLY A 88 4.62 -10.44 4.41
CA GLY A 88 5.46 -11.52 3.97
C GLY A 88 5.99 -12.25 5.17
N TRP A 89 6.56 -13.43 4.93
CA TRP A 89 7.12 -14.25 5.99
C TRP A 89 8.61 -14.47 5.72
N VAL A 90 9.40 -14.32 6.76
CA VAL A 90 10.82 -14.68 6.77
C VAL A 90 11.13 -15.32 8.11
N GLY A 91 11.80 -16.47 8.07
CA GLY A 91 12.24 -17.21 9.27
C GLY A 91 13.66 -16.89 9.69
N GLY A 92 14.18 -17.66 10.65
CA GLY A 92 15.54 -17.55 11.15
C GLY A 92 15.60 -17.58 12.68
N GLY A 93 16.64 -18.21 13.23
CA GLY A 93 16.90 -18.19 14.66
C GLY A 93 17.72 -16.96 15.08
N LEU A 94 17.85 -16.73 16.39
CA LEU A 94 18.63 -15.60 16.92
C LEU A 94 20.15 -15.69 16.63
N ALA A 95 20.64 -16.89 16.30
CA ALA A 95 22.03 -17.10 15.91
C ALA A 95 22.26 -17.03 14.39
N ASP A 96 21.21 -16.80 13.59
CA ASP A 96 21.32 -16.72 12.14
C ASP A 96 22.07 -15.43 11.73
N PRO A 97 23.12 -15.52 10.88
CA PRO A 97 23.82 -14.33 10.37
C PRO A 97 22.89 -13.32 9.67
N ALA A 98 21.75 -13.78 9.14
CA ALA A 98 20.75 -12.95 8.49
C ALA A 98 19.72 -12.33 9.45
N LEU A 99 19.82 -12.52 10.77
CA LEU A 99 18.83 -12.07 11.76
C LEU A 99 18.40 -10.62 11.53
N TYR A 100 19.34 -9.69 11.49
CA TYR A 100 19.03 -8.26 11.35
C TYR A 100 18.35 -7.96 10.02
N LYS A 101 18.82 -8.56 8.92
CA LYS A 101 18.20 -8.43 7.60
C LYS A 101 16.75 -8.93 7.61
N ASN A 102 16.51 -10.11 8.21
CA ASN A 102 15.20 -10.75 8.24
C ASN A 102 14.22 -9.97 9.13
N VAL A 103 14.65 -9.51 10.30
CA VAL A 103 13.83 -8.67 11.18
C VAL A 103 13.52 -7.33 10.51
N THR A 104 14.51 -6.67 9.89
CA THR A 104 14.28 -5.42 9.15
C THR A 104 13.27 -5.62 8.01
N LEU A 105 13.40 -6.71 7.24
CA LEU A 105 12.44 -7.04 6.19
C LEU A 105 11.03 -7.27 6.76
N SER A 106 10.92 -8.06 7.83
CA SER A 106 9.64 -8.35 8.49
C SER A 106 8.95 -7.09 9.01
N LEU A 107 9.71 -6.18 9.62
CA LEU A 107 9.20 -4.89 10.07
C LEU A 107 8.76 -4.01 8.90
N SER A 108 9.57 -3.95 7.84
CA SER A 108 9.28 -3.16 6.64
C SER A 108 8.00 -3.62 5.92
N GLN A 109 7.85 -4.92 5.68
CA GLN A 109 6.72 -5.42 4.93
C GLN A 109 5.40 -5.48 5.73
N SER A 110 5.46 -5.53 7.07
CA SER A 110 4.28 -5.69 7.93
C SER A 110 3.96 -4.48 8.81
N VAL A 111 4.93 -3.98 9.57
CA VAL A 111 4.71 -2.89 10.52
C VAL A 111 4.72 -1.54 9.81
N ASN A 112 5.74 -1.27 8.97
CA ASN A 112 5.84 0.00 8.27
C ASN A 112 4.64 0.22 7.33
N SER A 113 4.28 -0.80 6.54
CA SER A 113 3.10 -0.76 5.65
C SER A 113 1.80 -0.47 6.43
N SER A 114 1.65 -1.03 7.63
CA SER A 114 0.48 -0.80 8.48
C SER A 114 0.41 0.62 9.02
N VAL A 115 1.55 1.17 9.47
CA VAL A 115 1.62 2.56 9.94
C VAL A 115 1.31 3.54 8.81
N ILE A 116 1.88 3.34 7.63
CA ILE A 116 1.62 4.19 6.45
C ILE A 116 0.15 4.10 6.05
N SER A 117 -0.43 2.89 6.00
CA SER A 117 -1.84 2.69 5.66
C SER A 117 -2.78 3.37 6.67
N ALA A 118 -2.48 3.27 7.96
CA ALA A 118 -3.25 3.95 9.01
C ALA A 118 -3.16 5.48 8.90
N ARG A 119 -1.98 6.01 8.58
CA ARG A 119 -1.78 7.45 8.34
C ARG A 119 -2.60 7.93 7.14
N LEU A 120 -2.56 7.21 6.02
CA LEU A 120 -3.36 7.52 4.83
C LEU A 120 -4.86 7.47 5.12
N ALA A 121 -5.31 6.48 5.91
CA ALA A 121 -6.70 6.39 6.33
C ALA A 121 -7.10 7.61 7.18
N ALA A 122 -6.29 8.00 8.15
CA ALA A 122 -6.55 9.18 8.99
C ALA A 122 -6.62 10.50 8.21
N LEU A 123 -5.92 10.59 7.07
CA LEU A 123 -5.90 11.80 6.23
C LEU A 123 -6.98 11.81 5.15
N HIS A 124 -7.41 10.65 4.66
CA HIS A 124 -8.17 10.55 3.41
C HIS A 124 -9.38 9.62 3.45
N LEU A 125 -9.55 8.76 4.46
CA LEU A 125 -10.73 7.88 4.54
C LEU A 125 -11.98 8.72 4.87
N LYS A 126 -13.10 8.43 4.20
CA LYS A 126 -14.40 9.05 4.53
C LYS A 126 -14.84 8.66 5.94
N GLU A 127 -15.42 9.63 6.66
CA GLU A 127 -16.18 9.39 7.88
C GLU A 127 -17.50 8.65 7.60
#